data_AF-A0A7W9A034-F1
#
_entry.id   AF-A0A7W9A034-F1
#
_cell.length_a   1.000
_cell.length_b   1.000
_cell.length_c   1.000
_cell.angle_alpha   90.00
_cell.angle_beta   90.00
_cell.angle_gamma   90.00
#
_symmetry.space_group_name_H-M   'P 1'
#
loop_
_entity.id
_entity.type
_entity.pdbx_description
1 polymer ?
#
loop_
_entity_poly.entity_id
_entity_poly.type
_entity_poly.pdbx_seq_one_letter_code
_entity_poly.pdbx_strand_id
1 'polypeptide(L)'
;MMDKNLRPERAPSAPTPSNATASRSYPARALSTAHKIGLLGDLHGDIGHSLTAFETLARREVRVIVQLGDWGVIWPGQNWQIDLRKFSRALARHEQTLYFVDGNHDWHPKLLEYPIDEDGIRWITSNVGHLPRGYRTRIGGQFTLAALGGANSTDRAHRLEGKSWWPEEQITETDLTRLGFEKADVLVGHEAPLPKEVALTFREHETSWTPEEETYAAASRLMFHRAVRQIQPSLTLGGHYHRWIDETVITPGPNQCETRVVVLDESGKDRVNVAILDTSTLEIAFMFRNGAPAPVTNDGSP
;
A
#
# COMPACT_ATOMS: atom_id res chain seq x y z
N MET A 1 9.87 34.47 -53.78
CA MET A 1 9.93 33.12 -53.17
C MET A 1 9.34 33.21 -51.79
N MET A 2 8.45 32.26 -51.49
CA MET A 2 7.64 32.17 -50.29
C MET A 2 8.51 31.81 -49.08
N ASP A 3 8.22 32.41 -47.91
CA ASP A 3 8.02 31.60 -46.71
C ASP A 3 7.20 32.38 -45.68
N LYS A 4 5.90 32.08 -45.64
CA LYS A 4 5.00 32.36 -44.53
C LYS A 4 4.87 31.04 -43.78
N ASN A 5 5.45 30.90 -42.59
CA ASN A 5 4.96 30.02 -41.51
C ASN A 5 5.92 30.08 -40.31
N LEU A 6 5.71 31.04 -39.42
CA LEU A 6 6.17 30.97 -38.03
C LEU A 6 4.92 31.08 -37.16
N ARG A 7 4.44 29.93 -36.67
CA ARG A 7 3.43 29.88 -35.61
C ARG A 7 4.18 29.89 -34.27
N PRO A 8 3.73 30.65 -33.26
CA PRO A 8 4.36 30.61 -31.95
C PRO A 8 4.10 29.25 -31.29
N GLU A 9 5.14 28.67 -30.69
CA GLU A 9 5.04 27.49 -29.83
C GLU A 9 4.08 27.78 -28.68
N ARG A 10 3.02 26.99 -28.57
CA ARG A 10 2.14 26.99 -27.40
C ARG A 10 2.91 26.36 -26.24
N ALA A 11 3.05 27.10 -25.15
CA ALA A 11 3.43 26.55 -23.85
C ALA A 11 2.56 25.33 -23.51
N PRO A 12 3.10 24.29 -22.85
CA PRO A 12 2.32 23.13 -22.45
C PRO A 12 1.21 23.60 -21.50
N SER A 13 -0.04 23.43 -21.93
CA SER A 13 -1.21 23.67 -21.09
C SER A 13 -1.16 22.73 -19.90
N ALA A 14 -1.23 23.28 -18.69
CA ALA A 14 -1.46 22.51 -17.48
C ALA A 14 -2.65 21.54 -17.69
N PRO A 15 -2.58 20.31 -17.18
CA PRO A 15 -3.68 19.36 -17.31
C PRO A 15 -4.94 20.00 -16.73
N THR A 16 -5.92 20.21 -17.59
CA THR A 16 -7.26 20.61 -17.18
C THR A 16 -7.79 19.51 -16.26
N PRO A 17 -8.41 19.83 -15.10
CA PRO A 17 -9.03 18.79 -14.27
C PRO A 17 -9.99 18.03 -15.17
N SER A 18 -9.68 16.76 -15.40
CA SER A 18 -10.52 15.87 -16.16
C SER A 18 -11.84 15.78 -15.40
N ASN A 19 -12.86 16.48 -15.90
CA ASN A 19 -14.27 16.17 -15.68
C ASN A 19 -14.53 14.75 -16.21
N ALA A 20 -14.03 13.74 -15.51
CA ALA A 20 -14.49 12.37 -15.63
C ALA A 20 -15.75 12.26 -14.76
N THR A 21 -16.81 12.98 -15.15
CA THR A 21 -18.18 12.64 -14.81
C THR A 21 -18.57 11.36 -15.55
N ALA A 22 -17.92 10.24 -15.20
CA ALA A 22 -18.64 8.99 -15.18
C ALA A 22 -19.59 9.12 -13.98
N SER A 23 -20.89 9.05 -14.23
CA SER A 23 -21.89 9.06 -13.16
C SER A 23 -21.45 8.05 -12.08
N ARG A 24 -21.37 8.51 -10.83
CA ARG A 24 -21.14 7.62 -9.68
C ARG A 24 -22.23 6.54 -9.73
N SER A 25 -21.88 5.28 -10.02
CA SER A 25 -22.87 4.20 -9.90
C SER A 25 -23.17 3.90 -8.42
N TYR A 26 -22.28 4.32 -7.51
CA TYR A 26 -22.41 4.30 -6.05
C TYR A 26 -21.41 5.31 -5.44
N PRO A 27 -21.67 5.84 -4.22
CA PRO A 27 -20.68 6.62 -3.49
C PRO A 27 -19.54 5.74 -2.96
N ALA A 28 -18.30 6.26 -2.96
CA ALA A 28 -17.17 5.59 -2.33
C ALA A 28 -17.46 5.26 -0.86
N ARG A 29 -17.04 4.08 -0.42
CA ARG A 29 -17.25 3.55 0.93
C ARG A 29 -16.09 4.01 1.80
N ALA A 30 -16.37 4.85 2.80
CA ALA A 30 -15.35 5.40 3.67
C ALA A 30 -14.75 4.34 4.61
N LEU A 31 -13.42 4.36 4.77
CA LEU A 31 -12.68 3.54 5.75
C LEU A 31 -13.25 3.68 7.16
N SER A 32 -13.69 4.88 7.54
CA SER A 32 -14.22 5.18 8.88
C SER A 32 -15.48 4.43 9.29
N THR A 33 -16.22 3.93 8.29
CA THR A 33 -17.48 3.21 8.48
C THR A 33 -17.36 1.71 8.21
N ALA A 34 -16.17 1.23 7.82
CA ALA A 34 -15.96 -0.17 7.50
C ALA A 34 -15.97 -1.00 8.78
N HIS A 35 -16.84 -2.01 8.86
CA HIS A 35 -16.80 -3.04 9.90
C HIS A 35 -15.79 -4.15 9.59
N LYS A 36 -15.62 -4.46 8.30
CA LYS A 36 -14.62 -5.39 7.77
C LYS A 36 -13.81 -4.68 6.69
N ILE A 37 -12.49 -4.78 6.79
CA ILE A 37 -11.56 -4.24 5.80
C ILE A 37 -10.85 -5.42 5.13
N GLY A 38 -10.97 -5.52 3.81
CA GLY A 38 -10.16 -6.45 3.04
C GLY A 38 -8.74 -5.93 2.94
N LEU A 39 -7.76 -6.80 3.09
CA LEU A 39 -6.34 -6.47 2.98
C LEU A 39 -5.74 -7.24 1.81
N LEU A 40 -4.91 -6.57 1.03
CA LEU A 40 -4.18 -7.14 -0.10
C LEU A 40 -2.71 -6.72 -0.04
N GLY A 41 -1.79 -7.68 -0.15
CA GLY A 41 -0.35 -7.42 -0.30
C GLY A 41 0.05 -7.27 -1.77
N ASP A 42 1.23 -6.70 -2.03
CA ASP A 42 2.06 -6.86 -3.25
C ASP A 42 1.35 -7.46 -4.48
N LEU A 43 0.49 -6.67 -5.13
CA LEU A 43 -0.29 -7.15 -6.28
C LEU A 43 0.53 -7.12 -7.57
N HIS A 44 1.53 -6.23 -7.66
CA HIS A 44 2.42 -6.04 -8.83
C HIS A 44 1.69 -6.00 -10.17
N GLY A 45 0.49 -5.41 -10.20
CA GLY A 45 -0.33 -5.33 -11.40
C GLY A 45 -0.99 -6.63 -11.86
N ASP A 46 -1.00 -7.71 -11.06
CA ASP A 46 -1.73 -8.95 -11.38
C ASP A 46 -3.25 -8.70 -11.36
N ILE A 47 -3.77 -8.35 -12.53
CA ILE A 47 -5.19 -8.13 -12.78
C ILE A 47 -6.00 -9.37 -12.42
N GLY A 48 -5.56 -10.57 -12.82
CA GLY A 48 -6.34 -11.80 -12.67
C GLY A 48 -6.51 -12.17 -11.19
N HIS A 49 -5.43 -12.06 -10.43
CA HIS A 49 -5.44 -12.25 -8.98
C HIS A 49 -6.35 -11.21 -8.30
N SER A 50 -6.20 -9.93 -8.66
CA SER A 50 -6.98 -8.84 -8.08
C SER A 50 -8.47 -9.01 -8.29
N LEU A 51 -8.89 -9.33 -9.52
CA LEU A 51 -10.31 -9.55 -9.84
C LEU A 51 -10.91 -10.71 -9.03
N THR A 52 -10.15 -11.79 -8.85
CA THR A 52 -10.55 -12.94 -8.04
C THR A 52 -10.67 -12.54 -6.57
N ALA A 53 -9.68 -11.81 -6.04
CA ALA A 53 -9.68 -11.34 -4.66
C ALA A 53 -10.85 -10.40 -4.36
N PHE A 54 -11.18 -9.47 -5.25
CA PHE A 54 -12.33 -8.57 -5.11
C PHE A 54 -13.64 -9.33 -5.00
N GLU A 55 -13.86 -10.32 -5.87
CA GLU A 55 -15.05 -11.18 -5.83
C GLU A 55 -15.10 -12.01 -4.53
N THR A 56 -13.96 -12.59 -4.12
CA THR A 56 -13.83 -13.36 -2.87
C THR A 56 -14.16 -12.51 -1.64
N LEU A 57 -13.65 -11.28 -1.57
CA LEU A 57 -13.92 -10.32 -0.51
C LEU A 57 -15.39 -9.86 -0.54
N ALA A 58 -15.93 -9.61 -1.74
CA ALA A 58 -17.32 -9.18 -1.91
C ALA A 58 -18.32 -10.21 -1.39
N ARG A 59 -18.07 -11.50 -1.65
CA ARG A 59 -18.84 -12.64 -1.13
C ARG A 59 -18.81 -12.76 0.40
N ARG A 60 -17.82 -12.14 1.06
CA ARG A 60 -17.68 -12.04 2.53
C ARG A 60 -18.15 -10.70 3.08
N GLU A 61 -18.93 -9.97 2.29
CA GLU A 61 -19.53 -8.67 2.63
C GLU A 61 -18.51 -7.55 2.85
N VAL A 62 -17.29 -7.72 2.34
CA VAL A 62 -16.26 -6.67 2.38
C VAL A 62 -16.53 -5.67 1.26
N ARG A 63 -16.62 -4.39 1.63
CA ARG A 63 -16.86 -3.25 0.72
C ARG A 63 -15.73 -2.21 0.74
N VAL A 64 -14.79 -2.32 1.68
CA VAL A 64 -13.61 -1.47 1.77
C VAL A 64 -12.39 -2.37 1.74
N ILE A 65 -11.43 -2.05 0.88
CA ILE A 65 -10.20 -2.82 0.67
C ILE A 65 -9.02 -1.87 0.84
N VAL A 66 -7.94 -2.33 1.47
CA VAL A 66 -6.66 -1.63 1.58
C VAL A 66 -5.57 -2.50 0.93
N GLN A 67 -4.95 -1.97 -0.12
CA GLN A 67 -3.71 -2.51 -0.70
C GLN A 67 -2.50 -1.95 0.06
N LEU A 68 -1.63 -2.85 0.52
CA LEU A 68 -0.51 -2.57 1.41
C LEU A 68 0.79 -2.30 0.64
N GLY A 69 0.74 -1.40 -0.35
CA GLY A 69 1.86 -1.07 -1.23
C GLY A 69 2.00 -1.99 -2.44
N ASP A 70 2.92 -1.64 -3.32
CA ASP A 70 3.28 -2.39 -4.54
C ASP A 70 2.05 -2.81 -5.35
N TRP A 71 1.16 -1.83 -5.58
CA TRP A 71 -0.06 -2.10 -6.33
C TRP A 71 0.27 -2.40 -7.80
N GLY A 72 1.25 -1.69 -8.36
CA GLY A 72 1.84 -1.97 -9.67
C GLY A 72 0.94 -1.73 -10.87
N VAL A 73 -0.26 -1.16 -10.67
CA VAL A 73 -1.20 -0.84 -11.77
C VAL A 73 -0.80 0.45 -12.47
N ILE A 74 -0.39 1.48 -11.73
CA ILE A 74 0.05 2.76 -12.29
C ILE A 74 1.56 2.70 -12.51
N TRP A 75 1.96 2.27 -13.70
CA TRP A 75 3.37 2.08 -14.03
C TRP A 75 3.75 2.70 -15.41
N PRO A 76 4.91 3.36 -15.55
CA PRO A 76 5.34 3.94 -16.81
C PRO A 76 5.49 2.89 -17.92
N GLY A 77 5.16 3.28 -19.17
CA GLY A 77 5.31 2.41 -20.33
C GLY A 77 4.27 1.29 -20.43
N GLN A 78 3.37 1.15 -19.45
CA GLN A 78 2.22 0.26 -19.51
C GLN A 78 0.95 1.02 -19.90
N ASN A 79 -0.06 0.28 -20.36
CA ASN A 79 -1.41 0.82 -20.60
C ASN A 79 -2.19 0.97 -19.29
N TRP A 80 -1.57 1.56 -18.27
CA TRP A 80 -2.09 1.61 -16.91
C TRP A 80 -3.49 2.25 -16.81
N GLN A 81 -3.86 3.17 -17.70
CA GLN A 81 -5.21 3.73 -17.73
C GLN A 81 -6.27 2.69 -18.10
N ILE A 82 -5.94 1.73 -18.97
CA ILE A 82 -6.83 0.63 -19.32
C ILE A 82 -7.02 -0.27 -18.10
N ASP A 83 -5.93 -0.61 -17.42
CA ASP A 83 -5.97 -1.52 -16.27
C ASP A 83 -6.64 -0.88 -15.06
N LEU A 84 -6.36 0.40 -14.78
CA LEU A 84 -7.09 1.21 -13.80
C LEU A 84 -8.60 1.22 -14.07
N ARG A 85 -9.03 1.36 -15.34
CA ARG A 85 -10.46 1.27 -15.70
C ARG A 85 -11.04 -0.13 -15.48
N LYS A 86 -10.27 -1.20 -15.72
CA LYS A 86 -10.70 -2.58 -15.42
C LYS A 86 -10.88 -2.77 -13.91
N PHE A 87 -9.91 -2.33 -13.11
CA PHE A 87 -9.97 -2.35 -11.64
C PHE A 87 -11.19 -1.58 -11.14
N SER A 88 -11.35 -0.31 -11.54
CA SER A 88 -12.46 0.53 -11.13
C SER A 88 -13.82 -0.09 -11.50
N ARG A 89 -13.98 -0.65 -12.71
CA ARG A 89 -15.20 -1.38 -13.08
C ARG A 89 -15.43 -2.64 -12.26
N ALA A 90 -14.38 -3.37 -11.91
CA ALA A 90 -14.51 -4.59 -11.12
C ALA A 90 -14.95 -4.31 -9.69
N LEU A 91 -14.33 -3.33 -9.04
CA LEU A 91 -14.75 -2.81 -7.74
C LEU A 91 -16.20 -2.34 -7.78
N ALA A 92 -16.60 -1.64 -8.85
CA ALA A 92 -17.96 -1.15 -9.01
C ALA A 92 -19.03 -2.24 -9.11
N ARG A 93 -18.72 -3.42 -9.67
CA ARG A 93 -19.66 -4.57 -9.70
C ARG A 93 -20.01 -5.08 -8.30
N HIS A 94 -19.20 -4.77 -7.31
CA HIS A 94 -19.35 -5.21 -5.92
C HIS A 94 -19.54 -4.05 -4.94
N GLU A 95 -19.71 -2.82 -5.44
CA GLU A 95 -19.75 -1.58 -4.64
C GLU A 95 -18.56 -1.44 -3.67
N GLN A 96 -17.39 -1.93 -4.08
CA GLN A 96 -16.18 -1.89 -3.29
C GLN A 96 -15.41 -0.58 -3.49
N THR A 97 -14.69 -0.13 -2.48
CA THR A 97 -13.72 0.97 -2.60
C THR A 97 -12.35 0.44 -2.25
N LEU A 98 -11.38 0.71 -3.12
CA LEU A 98 -9.99 0.35 -2.91
C LEU A 98 -9.23 1.59 -2.42
N TYR A 99 -8.61 1.45 -1.28
CA TYR A 99 -7.59 2.35 -0.79
C TYR A 99 -6.23 1.69 -0.94
N PHE A 100 -5.18 2.47 -1.12
CA PHE A 100 -3.82 1.93 -1.14
C PHE A 100 -2.84 2.89 -0.49
N VAL A 101 -1.85 2.34 0.21
CA VAL A 101 -0.60 3.05 0.49
C VAL A 101 0.38 2.76 -0.64
N ASP A 102 1.30 3.68 -0.90
CA ASP A 102 2.38 3.49 -1.86
C ASP A 102 3.42 2.48 -1.34
N GLY A 103 3.95 1.64 -2.23
CA GLY A 103 5.14 0.80 -1.99
C GLY A 103 6.39 1.34 -2.70
N ASN A 104 7.41 0.51 -2.83
CA ASN A 104 8.65 0.88 -3.54
C ASN A 104 8.50 0.72 -5.07
N HIS A 105 7.61 -0.15 -5.52
CA HIS A 105 7.26 -0.34 -6.94
C HIS A 105 5.95 0.33 -7.34
N ASP A 106 5.74 1.56 -6.87
CA ASP A 106 4.69 2.45 -7.37
C ASP A 106 5.29 3.72 -8.02
N TRP A 107 4.59 4.28 -9.01
CA TRP A 107 5.07 5.46 -9.73
C TRP A 107 4.84 6.76 -8.94
N HIS A 108 5.66 6.99 -7.92
CA HIS A 108 5.55 8.11 -6.97
C HIS A 108 5.32 9.48 -7.63
N PRO A 109 6.13 9.96 -8.59
CA PRO A 109 5.87 11.22 -9.28
C PRO A 109 4.47 11.31 -9.89
N LYS A 110 3.97 10.21 -10.49
CA LYS A 110 2.64 10.21 -11.10
C LYS A 110 1.53 10.25 -10.07
N LEU A 111 1.69 9.57 -8.94
CA LEU A 111 0.76 9.67 -7.82
C LEU A 111 0.72 11.11 -7.32
N LEU A 112 1.88 11.76 -7.16
CA LEU A 112 1.99 13.13 -6.64
C LEU A 112 1.29 14.20 -7.51
N GLU A 113 0.99 13.92 -8.78
CA GLU A 113 0.23 14.81 -9.67
C GLU A 113 -1.26 14.96 -9.30
N TYR A 114 -1.86 13.99 -8.61
CA TYR A 114 -3.28 14.07 -8.21
C TYR A 114 -3.46 15.04 -7.02
N PRO A 115 -4.57 15.75 -6.86
CA PRO A 115 -4.78 16.54 -5.65
C PRO A 115 -5.11 15.63 -4.45
N ILE A 116 -4.81 16.12 -3.25
CA ILE A 116 -5.42 15.59 -2.03
C ILE A 116 -6.75 16.33 -1.85
N ASP A 117 -7.83 15.57 -1.66
CA ASP A 117 -9.18 16.10 -1.48
C ASP A 117 -9.41 16.51 0.00
N GLU A 118 -10.57 17.10 0.32
CA GLU A 118 -10.89 17.58 1.67
C GLU A 118 -10.88 16.47 2.74
N ASP A 119 -11.13 15.23 2.33
CA ASP A 119 -11.09 14.04 3.18
C ASP A 119 -9.65 13.53 3.45
N GLY A 120 -8.63 14.21 2.92
CA GLY A 120 -7.23 13.83 3.05
C GLY A 120 -6.80 12.68 2.13
N ILE A 121 -7.68 12.22 1.24
CA ILE A 121 -7.42 11.13 0.30
C ILE A 121 -7.03 11.70 -1.06
N ARG A 122 -6.11 11.02 -1.74
CA ARG A 122 -5.72 11.35 -3.11
C ARG A 122 -6.48 10.43 -4.07
N TRP A 123 -7.63 10.89 -4.54
CA TRP A 123 -8.50 10.11 -5.42
C TRP A 123 -7.93 9.99 -6.84
N ILE A 124 -7.68 8.76 -7.28
CA ILE A 124 -7.23 8.44 -8.65
C ILE A 124 -8.44 8.20 -9.56
N THR A 125 -9.46 7.54 -9.03
CA THR A 125 -10.79 7.39 -9.63
C THR A 125 -11.86 7.58 -8.56
N SER A 126 -13.14 7.48 -8.92
CA SER A 126 -14.24 7.59 -7.97
C SER A 126 -14.31 6.47 -6.91
N ASN A 127 -13.53 5.41 -7.04
CA ASN A 127 -13.52 4.26 -6.12
C ASN A 127 -12.11 3.68 -5.86
N VAL A 128 -11.06 4.42 -6.24
CA VAL A 128 -9.66 4.09 -5.99
C VAL A 128 -8.96 5.32 -5.42
N GLY A 129 -8.54 5.26 -4.17
CA GLY A 129 -7.88 6.36 -3.46
C GLY A 129 -6.52 5.97 -2.90
N HIS A 130 -5.50 6.80 -3.14
CA HIS A 130 -4.22 6.71 -2.43
C HIS A 130 -4.37 7.34 -1.05
N LEU A 131 -3.88 6.68 -0.02
CA LEU A 131 -3.76 7.20 1.34
C LEU A 131 -2.39 7.85 1.48
N PRO A 132 -2.27 9.19 1.50
CA PRO A 132 -0.99 9.85 1.64
C PRO A 132 -0.31 9.49 2.97
N ARG A 133 1.02 9.53 2.99
CA ARG A 133 1.81 9.34 4.22
C ARG A 133 1.39 10.37 5.28
N GLY A 134 0.97 9.86 6.43
CA GLY A 134 0.40 10.63 7.53
C GLY A 134 -1.13 10.74 7.54
N TYR A 135 -1.83 10.12 6.59
CA TYR A 135 -3.29 10.00 6.64
C TYR A 135 -3.71 9.26 7.91
N ARG A 136 -4.77 9.74 8.57
CA ARG A 136 -5.35 9.15 9.77
C ARG A 136 -6.87 9.12 9.68
N THR A 137 -7.47 8.06 10.21
CA THR A 137 -8.92 7.93 10.31
C THR A 137 -9.30 7.08 11.52
N ARG A 138 -10.55 7.15 11.93
CA ARG A 138 -11.16 6.11 12.76
C ARG A 138 -11.48 4.89 11.90
N ILE A 139 -11.59 3.70 12.51
CA ILE A 139 -12.15 2.48 11.91
C ILE A 139 -13.00 1.77 12.97
N GLY A 140 -14.08 1.10 12.56
CA GLY A 140 -14.99 0.39 13.48
C GLY A 140 -15.60 1.25 14.59
N GLY A 141 -15.60 2.59 14.44
CA GLY A 141 -16.04 3.54 15.46
C GLY A 141 -15.11 3.70 16.68
N GLN A 142 -14.21 2.75 16.94
CA GLN A 142 -13.46 2.66 18.19
C GLN A 142 -11.92 2.68 18.04
N PHE A 143 -11.38 2.26 16.90
CA PHE A 143 -9.93 2.24 16.66
C PHE A 143 -9.50 3.38 15.73
N THR A 144 -8.21 3.67 15.77
CA THR A 144 -7.52 4.62 14.90
C THR A 144 -6.60 3.88 13.94
N LEU A 145 -6.63 4.29 12.68
CA LEU A 145 -5.75 3.81 11.63
C LEU A 145 -4.90 4.99 11.15
N ALA A 146 -3.60 4.78 11.03
CA ALA A 146 -2.66 5.68 10.39
C ALA A 146 -2.01 5.01 9.17
N ALA A 147 -1.65 5.80 8.17
CA ALA A 147 -1.02 5.32 6.94
C ALA A 147 0.41 5.86 6.78
N LEU A 148 1.35 4.97 6.47
CA LEU A 148 2.73 5.28 6.17
C LEU A 148 3.23 4.34 5.06
N GLY A 149 2.92 4.70 3.82
CA GLY A 149 3.50 4.07 2.64
C GLY A 149 5.00 4.36 2.48
N GLY A 150 5.59 3.77 1.44
CA GLY A 150 7.01 3.81 1.14
C GLY A 150 7.75 2.60 1.71
N ALA A 151 8.76 2.17 0.96
CA ALA A 151 9.83 1.27 1.36
C ALA A 151 11.00 1.52 0.40
N ASN A 152 12.21 1.15 0.79
CA ASN A 152 13.35 1.29 -0.11
C ASN A 152 13.51 0.01 -0.93
N SER A 153 13.60 0.18 -2.25
CA SER A 153 13.81 -0.92 -3.19
C SER A 153 15.08 -1.69 -2.86
N THR A 154 14.95 -3.01 -2.76
CA THR A 154 16.08 -3.93 -2.56
C THR A 154 16.86 -4.15 -3.85
N ASP A 155 16.19 -4.02 -4.99
CA ASP A 155 16.74 -4.23 -6.32
C ASP A 155 17.15 -2.93 -7.04
N ARG A 156 17.33 -1.83 -6.30
CA ARG A 156 17.64 -0.48 -6.85
C ARG A 156 18.81 -0.51 -7.84
N ALA A 157 19.86 -1.29 -7.57
CA ALA A 157 21.02 -1.45 -8.45
C ALA A 157 20.69 -1.96 -9.87
N HIS A 158 19.53 -2.58 -10.07
CA HIS A 158 19.03 -3.08 -11.35
C HIS A 158 17.99 -2.15 -12.01
N ARG A 159 17.70 -1.01 -11.39
CA ARG A 159 16.67 -0.07 -11.82
C ARG A 159 17.28 1.18 -12.44
N LEU A 160 16.43 1.95 -13.13
CA LEU A 160 16.78 3.23 -13.74
C LEU A 160 15.97 4.33 -13.09
N GLU A 161 16.67 5.31 -12.50
CA GLU A 161 16.05 6.48 -11.89
C GLU A 161 15.13 7.21 -12.86
N GLY A 162 13.94 7.56 -12.38
CA GLY A 162 12.90 8.24 -13.15
C GLY A 162 12.12 7.32 -14.09
N LYS A 163 12.49 6.04 -14.22
CA LYS A 163 11.82 5.07 -15.10
C LYS A 163 11.26 3.85 -14.37
N SER A 164 12.08 3.22 -13.52
CA SER A 164 11.72 2.00 -12.80
C SER A 164 12.11 2.05 -11.32
N TRP A 165 12.65 3.19 -10.88
CA TRP A 165 12.95 3.54 -9.50
C TRP A 165 12.81 5.05 -9.30
N TRP A 166 12.39 5.45 -8.10
CA TRP A 166 12.18 6.84 -7.71
C TRP A 166 12.61 7.02 -6.25
N PRO A 167 13.49 8.00 -5.93
CA PRO A 167 13.94 8.22 -4.55
C PRO A 167 12.81 8.59 -3.57
N GLU A 168 11.66 9.02 -4.07
CA GLU A 168 10.46 9.32 -3.30
C GLU A 168 9.90 8.11 -2.53
N GLU A 169 10.30 6.88 -2.87
CA GLU A 169 9.94 5.67 -2.12
C GLU A 169 10.41 5.69 -0.66
N GLN A 170 11.50 6.44 -0.37
CA GLN A 170 12.06 6.57 0.97
C GLN A 170 11.11 7.34 1.89
N ILE A 171 10.84 6.76 3.06
CA ILE A 171 10.13 7.42 4.15
C ILE A 171 11.02 8.52 4.73
N THR A 172 10.49 9.74 4.86
CA THR A 172 11.25 10.91 5.31
C THR A 172 10.88 11.39 6.71
N GLU A 173 11.71 12.26 7.31
CA GLU A 173 11.35 12.98 8.55
C GLU A 173 10.08 13.81 8.41
N THR A 174 9.83 14.34 7.21
CA THR A 174 8.60 15.09 6.92
C THR A 174 7.38 14.17 6.99
N ASP A 175 7.51 12.93 6.52
CA ASP A 175 6.44 11.93 6.62
C ASP A 175 6.17 11.55 8.07
N LEU A 176 7.20 11.36 8.91
CA LEU A 176 7.03 11.14 10.35
C LEU A 176 6.38 12.34 11.05
N THR A 177 6.74 13.56 10.65
CA THR A 177 6.12 14.78 11.18
C THR A 177 4.63 14.83 10.83
N ARG A 178 4.26 14.49 9.59
CA ARG A 178 2.86 14.41 9.13
C ARG A 178 2.07 13.29 9.81
N LEU A 179 2.72 12.17 10.09
CA LEU A 179 2.13 11.04 10.82
C LEU A 179 1.64 11.46 12.22
N GLY A 180 2.31 12.44 12.83
CA GLY A 180 1.96 12.98 14.14
C GLY A 180 2.34 12.04 15.29
N PHE A 181 2.16 12.51 16.52
CA PHE A 181 2.63 11.83 17.74
C PHE A 181 1.50 11.16 18.54
N GLU A 182 0.26 11.31 18.10
CA GLU A 182 -0.87 10.65 18.74
C GLU A 182 -0.80 9.15 18.49
N LYS A 183 -1.16 8.37 19.52
CA LYS A 183 -1.25 6.92 19.40
C LYS A 183 -2.19 6.52 18.27
N ALA A 184 -1.79 5.55 17.46
CA ALA A 184 -2.66 4.85 16.54
C ALA A 184 -2.85 3.40 17.02
N ASP A 185 -3.98 2.76 16.70
CA ASP A 185 -4.18 1.34 17.02
C ASP A 185 -3.63 0.45 15.87
N VAL A 186 -3.79 0.92 14.63
CA VAL A 186 -3.34 0.26 13.41
C VAL A 186 -2.45 1.19 12.60
N LEU A 187 -1.30 0.69 12.14
CA LEU A 187 -0.46 1.35 11.14
C LEU A 187 -0.44 0.51 9.86
N VAL A 188 -1.02 1.04 8.78
CA VAL A 188 -0.89 0.45 7.44
C VAL A 188 0.30 1.07 6.72
N GLY A 189 1.10 0.22 6.09
CA GLY A 189 2.27 0.64 5.32
C GLY A 189 2.63 -0.39 4.27
N HIS A 190 3.82 -0.25 3.72
CA HIS A 190 4.42 -1.27 2.87
C HIS A 190 5.59 -1.95 3.59
N GLU A 191 6.39 -1.17 4.31
CA GLU A 191 7.48 -1.62 5.18
C GLU A 191 6.97 -2.26 6.50
N ALA A 192 7.85 -2.99 7.19
CA ALA A 192 7.56 -3.62 8.50
C ALA A 192 8.68 -3.39 9.54
N PRO A 193 8.36 -3.33 10.85
CA PRO A 193 9.36 -3.09 11.90
C PRO A 193 10.10 -4.38 12.31
N LEU A 194 10.44 -5.23 11.33
CA LEU A 194 11.04 -6.54 11.58
C LEU A 194 12.50 -6.41 12.04
N PRO A 195 12.99 -7.34 12.88
CA PRO A 195 14.41 -7.47 13.16
C PRO A 195 15.23 -7.61 11.86
N LYS A 196 16.45 -7.09 11.86
CA LYS A 196 17.32 -7.10 10.68
C LYS A 196 17.53 -8.52 10.17
N GLU A 197 17.73 -9.47 11.07
CA GLU A 197 18.02 -10.87 10.78
C GLU A 197 16.86 -11.49 9.99
N VAL A 198 15.63 -11.31 10.47
CA VAL A 198 14.41 -11.79 9.82
C VAL A 198 14.26 -11.14 8.45
N ALA A 199 14.38 -9.81 8.37
CA ALA A 199 14.31 -9.07 7.12
C ALA A 199 15.35 -9.53 6.07
N LEU A 200 16.55 -9.93 6.51
CA LEU A 200 17.60 -10.44 5.62
C LEU A 200 17.33 -11.84 5.08
N THR A 201 16.57 -12.69 5.79
CA THR A 201 16.22 -14.05 5.31
C THR A 201 15.27 -14.06 4.11
N PHE A 202 14.63 -12.93 3.82
CA PHE A 202 13.68 -12.78 2.71
C PHE A 202 14.35 -12.44 1.38
N ARG A 203 15.69 -12.36 1.37
CA ARG A 203 16.51 -11.75 0.31
C ARG A 203 17.38 -12.77 -0.45
N GLU A 204 17.09 -14.06 -0.29
CA GLU A 204 17.94 -15.18 -0.75
C GLU A 204 18.06 -15.32 -2.29
N HIS A 205 17.31 -14.53 -3.07
CA HIS A 205 17.35 -14.57 -4.54
C HIS A 205 17.99 -13.35 -5.21
N GLU A 206 18.45 -12.36 -4.45
CA GLU A 206 19.04 -11.13 -5.01
C GLU A 206 20.57 -11.23 -5.10
N THR A 207 21.09 -11.29 -6.32
CA THR A 207 22.46 -11.73 -6.63
C THR A 207 23.51 -10.61 -6.63
N SER A 208 23.16 -9.36 -6.30
CA SER A 208 24.03 -8.20 -6.53
C SER A 208 24.03 -7.18 -5.39
N TRP A 209 24.43 -7.58 -4.19
CA TRP A 209 24.48 -6.67 -3.04
C TRP A 209 25.85 -6.00 -2.89
N THR A 210 25.85 -4.67 -2.93
CA THR A 210 26.92 -3.86 -2.36
C THR A 210 26.51 -3.40 -0.95
N PRO A 211 27.45 -3.06 -0.06
CA PRO A 211 27.12 -2.46 1.25
C PRO A 211 26.27 -1.18 1.14
N GLU A 212 26.36 -0.47 0.02
CA GLU A 212 25.55 0.70 -0.27
C GLU A 212 24.07 0.35 -0.43
N GLU A 213 23.75 -0.68 -1.22
CA GLU A 213 22.36 -1.14 -1.38
C GLU A 213 21.77 -1.65 -0.06
N GLU A 214 22.57 -2.35 0.76
CA GLU A 214 22.10 -2.81 2.07
C GLU A 214 21.76 -1.61 2.97
N THR A 215 22.62 -0.59 2.97
CA THR A 215 22.41 0.64 3.74
C THR A 215 21.18 1.38 3.25
N TYR A 216 21.00 1.48 1.94
CA TYR A 216 19.84 2.11 1.32
C TYR A 216 18.55 1.38 1.74
N ALA A 217 18.44 0.08 1.53
CA ALA A 217 17.26 -0.69 1.89
C ALA A 217 16.99 -0.69 3.42
N ALA A 218 18.02 -0.64 4.25
CA ALA A 218 17.84 -0.56 5.70
C ALA A 218 17.26 0.80 6.17
N ALA A 219 17.40 1.86 5.38
CA ALA A 219 16.98 3.20 5.76
C ALA A 219 15.46 3.35 5.89
N SER A 220 14.65 2.75 5.00
CA SER A 220 13.18 2.73 5.13
C SER A 220 12.75 2.00 6.40
N ARG A 221 13.33 0.82 6.67
CA ARG A 221 13.04 0.02 7.86
C ARG A 221 13.32 0.78 9.15
N LEU A 222 14.42 1.53 9.22
CA LEU A 222 14.74 2.38 10.37
C LEU A 222 13.70 3.49 10.56
N MET A 223 13.24 4.11 9.49
CA MET A 223 12.20 5.14 9.53
C MET A 223 10.85 4.57 9.94
N PHE A 224 10.47 3.40 9.43
CA PHE A 224 9.24 2.71 9.82
C PHE A 224 9.27 2.28 11.28
N HIS A 225 10.41 1.76 11.76
CA HIS A 225 10.61 1.45 13.17
C HIS A 225 10.43 2.68 14.07
N ARG A 226 10.94 3.84 13.64
CA ARG A 226 10.72 5.11 14.34
C ARG A 226 9.24 5.51 14.36
N ALA A 227 8.51 5.30 13.27
CA ALA A 227 7.06 5.53 13.23
C ALA A 227 6.31 4.66 14.24
N VAL A 228 6.64 3.37 14.31
CA VAL A 228 6.06 2.42 15.30
C VAL A 228 6.35 2.90 16.73
N ARG A 229 7.58 3.38 17.01
CA ARG A 229 7.91 3.95 18.32
C ARG A 229 7.15 5.26 18.61
N GLN A 230 6.92 6.06 17.58
CA GLN A 230 6.28 7.37 17.68
C GLN A 230 4.79 7.27 17.99
N ILE A 231 4.07 6.36 17.32
CA ILE A 231 2.60 6.24 17.44
C ILE A 231 2.13 4.96 18.14
N GLN A 232 3.05 4.08 18.53
CA GLN A 232 2.82 2.89 19.35
C GLN A 232 1.60 2.04 18.93
N PRO A 233 1.54 1.59 17.65
CA PRO A 233 0.44 0.76 17.17
C PRO A 233 0.48 -0.63 17.80
N SER A 234 -0.69 -1.17 18.13
CA SER A 234 -0.82 -2.58 18.52
C SER A 234 -0.78 -3.52 17.31
N LEU A 235 -1.08 -3.00 16.11
CA LEU A 235 -1.08 -3.76 14.86
C LEU A 235 -0.40 -2.98 13.74
N THR A 236 0.53 -3.62 13.03
CA THR A 236 1.07 -3.13 11.75
C THR A 236 0.65 -4.07 10.62
N LEU A 237 0.30 -3.50 9.48
CA LEU A 237 -0.13 -4.21 8.28
C LEU A 237 0.75 -3.75 7.12
N GLY A 238 1.48 -4.67 6.50
CA GLY A 238 2.42 -4.35 5.42
C GLY A 238 2.53 -5.42 4.33
N GLY A 239 3.49 -5.20 3.45
CA GLY A 239 3.86 -6.07 2.32
C GLY A 239 5.38 -6.13 2.18
N HIS A 240 5.88 -5.93 0.97
CA HIS A 240 7.30 -5.70 0.62
C HIS A 240 8.19 -6.94 0.64
N TYR A 241 8.02 -7.82 1.64
CA TYR A 241 8.91 -8.98 1.84
C TYR A 241 8.49 -10.24 1.07
N HIS A 242 7.36 -10.19 0.36
CA HIS A 242 6.79 -11.31 -0.43
C HIS A 242 6.73 -12.62 0.35
N ARG A 243 6.44 -12.51 1.65
CA ARG A 243 6.23 -13.62 2.56
C ARG A 243 5.17 -13.24 3.58
N TRP A 244 4.32 -14.20 3.89
CA TRP A 244 3.35 -14.03 4.96
C TRP A 244 4.01 -14.13 6.33
N ILE A 245 3.79 -13.11 7.16
CA ILE A 245 4.25 -13.03 8.56
C ILE A 245 3.05 -12.63 9.41
N ASP A 246 2.91 -13.25 10.58
CA ASP A 246 1.98 -12.84 11.63
C ASP A 246 2.64 -13.13 12.99
N GLU A 247 3.42 -12.17 13.46
CA GLU A 247 4.24 -12.32 14.66
C GLU A 247 4.07 -11.13 15.61
N THR A 248 4.29 -11.35 16.90
CA THR A 248 4.36 -10.25 17.86
C THR A 248 5.82 -9.81 18.03
N VAL A 249 6.10 -8.56 17.70
CA VAL A 249 7.43 -7.96 17.84
C VAL A 249 7.43 -6.96 18.99
N ILE A 250 8.44 -7.08 19.87
CA ILE A 250 8.71 -6.09 20.91
C ILE A 250 9.71 -5.09 20.36
N THR A 251 9.26 -3.86 20.17
CA THR A 251 10.12 -2.75 19.74
C THR A 251 10.96 -2.25 20.92
N PRO A 252 12.31 -2.35 20.88
CA PRO A 252 13.17 -1.94 21.99
C PRO A 252 13.14 -0.43 22.24
N GLY A 253 13.20 -0.02 23.50
CA GLY A 253 13.29 1.39 23.90
C GLY A 253 12.83 1.64 25.33
N PRO A 254 12.85 2.91 25.80
CA PRO A 254 12.44 3.28 27.16
C PRO A 254 10.98 2.91 27.47
N ASN A 255 10.12 2.92 26.45
CA ASN A 255 8.75 2.43 26.48
C ASN A 255 8.68 1.30 25.46
N GLN A 256 8.89 0.06 25.89
CA GLN A 256 8.71 -1.11 25.03
C GLN A 256 7.28 -1.11 24.47
N CYS A 257 7.16 -1.28 23.16
CA CYS A 257 5.88 -1.38 22.48
C CYS A 257 5.78 -2.78 21.91
N GLU A 258 4.77 -3.53 22.36
CA GLU A 258 4.38 -4.80 21.78
C GLU A 258 3.45 -4.52 20.60
N THR A 259 3.83 -5.01 19.42
CA THR A 259 3.11 -4.78 18.17
C THR A 259 2.96 -6.11 17.45
N ARG A 260 1.73 -6.50 17.13
CA ARG A 260 1.46 -7.56 16.16
C ARG A 260 1.84 -7.04 14.77
N VAL A 261 2.74 -7.75 14.11
CA VAL A 261 3.28 -7.41 12.79
C VAL A 261 2.74 -8.42 11.79
N VAL A 262 1.92 -7.92 10.88
CA VAL A 262 1.37 -8.72 9.79
C VAL A 262 1.91 -8.21 8.47
N VAL A 263 2.58 -9.11 7.74
CA VAL A 263 3.05 -8.86 6.38
C VAL A 263 2.31 -9.84 5.47
N LEU A 264 1.70 -9.34 4.40
CA LEU A 264 1.05 -10.19 3.39
C LEU A 264 2.03 -10.54 2.27
N ASP A 265 1.82 -11.72 1.69
CA ASP A 265 2.62 -12.23 0.58
C ASP A 265 2.26 -11.51 -0.74
N GLU A 266 3.08 -11.71 -1.79
CA GLU A 266 2.77 -11.28 -3.15
C GLU A 266 1.61 -12.05 -3.78
N SER A 267 1.07 -11.50 -4.87
CA SER A 267 0.03 -12.17 -5.65
C SER A 267 0.47 -13.58 -6.09
N GLY A 268 -0.45 -14.53 -6.03
CA GLY A 268 -0.15 -15.94 -6.24
C GLY A 268 -1.31 -16.85 -5.85
N LYS A 269 -1.38 -18.03 -6.47
CA LYS A 269 -2.50 -18.96 -6.24
C LYS A 269 -2.52 -19.50 -4.81
N ASP A 270 -1.35 -19.90 -4.31
CA ASP A 270 -1.16 -20.59 -3.03
C ASP A 270 -0.37 -19.70 -2.05
N ARG A 271 -0.54 -18.37 -2.18
CA ARG A 271 0.09 -17.35 -1.35
C ARG A 271 -0.94 -16.64 -0.46
N VAL A 272 -0.56 -16.37 0.79
CA VAL A 272 -1.41 -15.64 1.75
C VAL A 272 -1.29 -14.15 1.51
N ASN A 273 -1.92 -13.73 0.42
CA ASN A 273 -1.95 -12.35 -0.05
C ASN A 273 -3.24 -11.61 0.36
N VAL A 274 -4.29 -12.35 0.74
CA VAL A 274 -5.62 -11.81 1.04
C VAL A 274 -5.96 -12.03 2.49
N ALA A 275 -6.46 -11.00 3.17
CA ALA A 275 -6.97 -11.12 4.53
C ALA A 275 -8.20 -10.24 4.77
N ILE A 276 -8.90 -10.47 5.87
CA ILE A 276 -9.99 -9.60 6.34
C ILE A 276 -9.69 -9.20 7.78
N LEU A 277 -9.58 -7.90 8.02
CA LEU A 277 -9.53 -7.29 9.34
C LEU A 277 -10.94 -7.01 9.86
N ASP A 278 -11.27 -7.53 11.04
CA ASP A 278 -12.45 -7.14 11.80
C ASP A 278 -12.14 -5.88 12.62
N THR A 279 -12.83 -4.78 12.32
CA THR A 279 -12.56 -3.48 12.96
C THR A 279 -13.21 -3.33 14.34
N SER A 280 -13.92 -4.34 14.84
CA SER A 280 -14.42 -4.37 16.22
C SER A 280 -13.45 -5.05 17.19
N THR A 281 -12.56 -5.91 16.70
CA THR A 281 -11.62 -6.69 17.50
C THR A 281 -10.15 -6.54 17.09
N LEU A 282 -9.89 -6.05 15.88
CA LEU A 282 -8.60 -6.09 15.18
C LEU A 282 -8.09 -7.51 14.87
N GLU A 283 -8.98 -8.52 14.92
CA GLU A 283 -8.65 -9.88 14.47
C GLU A 283 -8.62 -9.98 12.95
N ILE A 284 -7.77 -10.88 12.45
CA ILE A 284 -7.49 -11.04 11.03
C ILE A 284 -7.76 -12.47 10.58
N ALA A 285 -8.59 -12.62 9.56
CA ALA A 285 -8.81 -13.88 8.88
C ALA A 285 -7.97 -13.93 7.58
N PHE A 286 -6.95 -14.78 7.57
CA PHE A 286 -6.06 -14.99 6.43
C PHE A 286 -6.62 -16.01 5.43
N MET A 287 -6.41 -15.77 4.14
CA MET A 287 -6.88 -16.67 3.09
C MET A 287 -6.05 -16.59 1.82
N PHE A 288 -6.17 -17.65 1.01
CA PHE A 288 -5.74 -17.61 -0.38
C PHE A 288 -6.74 -16.80 -1.22
N ARG A 289 -6.34 -16.38 -2.43
CA ARG A 289 -7.18 -15.53 -3.31
C ARG A 289 -8.55 -16.10 -3.65
N ASN A 290 -8.68 -17.43 -3.65
CA ASN A 290 -9.94 -18.15 -3.90
C ASN A 290 -10.86 -18.22 -2.65
N GLY A 291 -10.40 -17.68 -1.52
CA GLY A 291 -11.11 -17.67 -0.26
C GLY A 291 -10.95 -18.92 0.59
N ALA A 292 -10.13 -19.89 0.18
CA ALA A 292 -9.75 -20.98 1.05
C ALA A 292 -8.97 -20.42 2.26
N PRO A 293 -9.30 -20.80 3.50
CA PRO A 293 -8.57 -20.35 4.68
C PRO A 293 -7.08 -20.68 4.57
N ALA A 294 -6.24 -19.73 4.98
CA ALA A 294 -4.82 -20.03 5.15
C ALA A 294 -4.66 -21.04 6.31
N PRO A 295 -3.65 -21.93 6.25
CA PRO A 295 -3.32 -22.75 7.41
C PRO A 295 -3.01 -21.85 8.60
N VAL A 296 -3.39 -22.26 9.81
CA VAL A 296 -2.89 -21.60 11.02
C VAL A 296 -1.38 -21.83 11.05
N THR A 297 -0.60 -20.77 11.27
CA THR A 297 0.81 -20.91 11.64
C THR A 297 0.84 -21.61 13.00
N ASN A 298 0.92 -22.94 12.97
CA ASN A 298 1.29 -23.74 14.14
C ASN A 298 2.81 -23.83 14.15
N ASP A 299 3.48 -22.71 14.36
CA ASP A 299 4.86 -22.69 14.81
C ASP A 299 4.90 -22.70 16.33
N GLY A 300 4.44 -23.84 16.85
CA GLY A 300 5.05 -24.38 18.05
C GLY A 300 6.49 -24.82 17.74
N SER A 301 7.44 -24.00 18.20
CA SER A 301 8.74 -24.41 18.77
C SER A 301 9.93 -24.66 17.81
N PRO A 302 11.19 -24.49 18.29
CA PRO A 302 11.65 -24.36 19.68
C PRO A 302 11.74 -22.93 20.23
#